data_AF-A0A7Y4RCU5-F1
#
_entry.id   AF-A0A7Y4RCU5-F1
#
_cell.length_a   1.000
_cell.length_b   1.000
_cell.length_c   1.000
_cell.angle_alpha   90.00
_cell.angle_beta   90.00
_cell.angle_gamma   90.00
#
_symmetry.space_group_name_H-M   'P 1'
#
loop_
_entity.id
_entity.type
_entity.pdbx_description
1 polymer ?
#
loop_
_entity_poly.entity_id
_entity_poly.type
_entity_poly.pdbx_seq_one_letter_code
_entity_poly.pdbx_strand_id
1 'polypeptide(L)'
;MIKTLTITILIEGIFISGYSLWRKKPLAGILLASVIVNVLTQIMLWGVLSLFPQHYLITLFTAEFFIWLIEGVFLYLFPASQIKWTEAFLLSLGMNLSSFGIGWFLPI
;
A
#
# COMPACT_ATOMS: atom_id res chain seq x y z
N MET A 1 1.78 4.25 14.73
CA MET A 1 1.65 5.12 13.54
C MET A 1 2.98 5.25 12.82
N ILE A 2 3.99 5.95 13.37
CA ILE A 2 5.28 6.16 12.67
C ILE A 2 6.02 4.84 12.44
N LYS A 3 6.14 3.98 13.46
CA LYS A 3 6.82 2.68 13.34
C LYS A 3 6.19 1.79 12.27
N THR A 4 4.87 1.66 12.29
CA THR A 4 4.11 0.86 11.34
C THR A 4 4.26 1.40 9.91
N LEU A 5 4.10 2.71 9.71
CA LEU A 5 4.29 3.35 8.41
C LEU A 5 5.72 3.18 7.87
N THR A 6 6.75 3.33 8.72
CA THR A 6 8.14 3.12 8.30
C THR A 6 8.38 1.68 7.84
N ILE A 7 7.84 0.70 8.57
CA ILE A 7 7.98 -0.71 8.21
C ILE A 7 7.23 -1.00 6.89
N THR A 8 6.00 -0.49 6.73
CA THR A 8 5.23 -0.57 5.48
C THR A 8 6.03 -0.02 4.30
N ILE A 9 6.54 1.21 4.40
CA ILE A 9 7.32 1.85 3.32
C ILE A 9 8.58 1.05 2.98
N LEU A 10 9.24 0.44 3.97
CA LEU A 10 10.44 -0.38 3.73
C LEU A 10 10.09 -1.68 2.99
N ILE A 11 9.06 -2.39 3.45
CA ILE A 11 8.60 -3.65 2.84
C ILE A 11 8.16 -3.39 1.39
N GLU A 12 7.31 -2.40 1.20
CA GLU A 12 6.81 -2.04 -0.12
C GLU A 12 7.91 -1.49 -1.00
N GLY A 13 8.84 -0.72 -0.43
CA GLY A 13 10.01 -0.23 -1.14
C GLY A 13 10.86 -1.36 -1.72
N ILE A 14 11.06 -2.44 -0.97
CA ILE A 14 11.74 -3.65 -1.45
C ILE A 14 10.93 -4.31 -2.57
N PHE A 15 9.62 -4.47 -2.38
CA PHE A 15 8.74 -5.10 -3.37
C PHE A 15 8.69 -4.31 -4.69
N ILE A 16 8.51 -2.99 -4.61
CA ILE A 16 8.52 -2.05 -5.73
C ILE A 16 9.87 -2.04 -6.43
N SER A 17 10.97 -2.11 -5.69
CA SER A 17 12.32 -2.18 -6.25
C SER A 17 12.49 -3.45 -7.08
N GLY A 18 12.10 -4.61 -6.53
CA GLY A 18 12.11 -5.88 -7.25
C GLY A 18 11.24 -5.85 -8.51
N TYR A 19 10.01 -5.34 -8.38
CA TYR A 19 9.09 -5.19 -9.51
C TYR A 19 9.62 -4.25 -10.60
N SER A 20 10.14 -3.09 -10.21
CA SER A 20 10.65 -2.07 -11.13
C SER A 20 11.87 -2.57 -11.89
N LEU A 21 12.77 -3.31 -11.24
CA LEU A 21 13.90 -3.96 -11.88
C LEU A 21 13.45 -5.04 -12.86
N TRP A 22 12.50 -5.90 -12.45
CA TRP A 22 12.02 -6.99 -13.29
C TRP A 22 11.26 -6.50 -14.53
N ARG A 23 10.44 -5.46 -14.39
CA ARG A 23 9.58 -4.93 -15.46
C ARG A 23 10.17 -3.70 -16.17
N LYS A 24 11.38 -3.28 -15.80
CA LYS A 24 12.09 -2.09 -16.33
C LYS A 24 11.22 -0.83 -16.25
N LYS A 25 10.62 -0.59 -15.08
CA LYS A 25 9.72 0.54 -14.80
C LYS A 25 10.43 1.65 -14.01
N PRO A 26 9.92 2.90 -14.03
CA PRO A 26 10.57 4.03 -13.35
C PRO A 26 10.44 3.91 -11.82
N LEU A 27 11.46 3.34 -11.18
CA LEU A 27 11.50 3.07 -9.74
C LEU A 27 11.14 4.30 -8.89
N ALA A 28 11.79 5.44 -9.14
CA ALA A 28 11.58 6.66 -8.34
C ALA A 28 10.14 7.17 -8.42
N GLY A 29 9.52 7.09 -9.60
CA GLY A 29 8.14 7.53 -9.80
C GLY A 29 7.14 6.61 -9.09
N ILE A 30 7.38 5.29 -9.11
CA ILE A 30 6.54 4.31 -8.44
C ILE A 30 6.68 4.40 -6.92
N LEU A 31 7.92 4.52 -6.41
CA LEU A 31 8.17 4.72 -4.97
C LEU A 31 7.50 5.99 -4.46
N LEU A 32 7.63 7.11 -5.18
CA LEU A 32 7.01 8.37 -4.78
C LEU A 32 5.48 8.24 -4.74
N ALA A 33 4.88 7.65 -5.77
CA ALA A 33 3.45 7.41 -5.82
C ALA A 33 2.98 6.53 -4.64
N SER A 34 3.71 5.44 -4.37
CA SER A 34 3.43 4.52 -3.28
C SER A 34 3.51 5.20 -1.92
N VAL A 35 4.58 5.95 -1.65
CA VAL A 35 4.74 6.65 -0.36
C VAL A 35 3.60 7.64 -0.14
N ILE A 36 3.23 8.41 -1.16
CA ILE A 36 2.12 9.39 -1.05
C ILE A 36 0.82 8.67 -0.73
N VAL A 37 0.48 7.61 -1.47
CA VAL A 37 -0.79 6.93 -1.26
C VAL A 37 -0.82 6.19 0.06
N ASN A 38 0.27 5.53 0.47
CA ASN A 38 0.38 4.84 1.76
C ASN A 38 0.24 5.78 2.95
N VAL A 39 0.81 6.99 2.88
CA VAL A 39 0.62 7.99 3.93
C VAL A 39 -0.87 8.36 4.06
N LEU A 40 -1.55 8.59 2.94
CA LEU A 40 -2.97 8.95 2.95
C LEU A 40 -3.85 7.80 3.46
N THR A 41 -3.67 6.60 2.90
CA THR A 41 -4.47 5.43 3.23
C THR A 41 -4.24 4.98 4.67
N GLN A 42 -3.03 5.08 5.20
CA GLN A 42 -2.74 4.70 6.58
C GLN A 42 -3.32 5.67 7.62
N ILE A 43 -3.40 6.97 7.30
CA ILE A 43 -4.13 7.95 8.13
C ILE A 43 -5.63 7.61 8.13
N MET A 44 -6.20 7.31 6.96
CA MET A 44 -7.61 6.93 6.85
C MET A 44 -7.92 5.62 7.58
N LEU A 45 -7.08 4.60 7.41
CA LEU A 45 -7.21 3.30 8.07
C LEU A 45 -7.26 3.47 9.58
N TRP A 46 -6.34 4.25 10.14
CA TRP A 46 -6.31 4.50 11.58
C TRP A 46 -7.58 5.20 12.08
N GLY A 47 -8.06 6.21 11.34
CA GLY A 47 -9.31 6.89 11.65
C GLY A 47 -10.51 5.92 11.64
N VAL A 48 -10.62 5.08 10.62
CA VAL A 48 -11.71 4.11 10.49
C VAL A 48 -11.66 3.04 11.58
N LEU A 49 -10.48 2.48 11.88
CA LEU A 49 -10.33 1.49 12.96
C LEU A 49 -10.61 2.08 14.35
N SER A 50 -10.33 3.37 14.55
CA SER A 50 -10.63 4.07 15.80
C SER A 50 -12.13 4.34 15.99
N LEU A 51 -12.89 4.47 14.90
CA LEU A 51 -14.35 4.68 14.93
C LEU A 51 -15.12 3.37 15.16
N PHE A 52 -14.59 2.23 14.72
CA PHE A 52 -15.25 0.92 14.80
C PHE A 52 -14.44 -0.14 15.57
N PRO A 53 -14.04 0.12 16.83
CA PRO A 53 -13.18 -0.81 17.58
C PRO A 53 -13.87 -2.15 17.85
N GLN A 54 -15.20 -2.20 17.94
CA GLN A 54 -15.95 -3.43 18.20
C GLN A 54 -15.99 -4.41 17.01
N HIS A 55 -15.77 -3.92 15.79
CA HIS A 55 -15.81 -4.71 14.56
C HIS A 55 -14.43 -4.76 13.87
N TYR A 56 -13.36 -4.65 14.67
CA TYR A 56 -11.99 -4.42 14.21
C TYR A 56 -11.58 -5.25 12.99
N LEU A 57 -11.77 -6.57 13.03
CA LEU A 57 -11.34 -7.45 11.94
C LEU A 57 -12.12 -7.20 10.64
N ILE A 58 -13.45 -7.09 10.72
CA ILE A 58 -14.30 -6.84 9.54
C ILE A 58 -13.97 -5.47 8.96
N THR A 59 -13.83 -4.46 9.82
CA THR A 59 -13.45 -3.10 9.44
C THR A 59 -12.07 -3.08 8.79
N LEU A 60 -11.09 -3.81 9.34
CA LEU A 60 -9.74 -3.93 8.79
C LEU A 60 -9.79 -4.52 7.38
N PHE A 61 -10.35 -5.73 7.20
CA PHE A 61 -10.42 -6.36 5.88
C PHE A 61 -11.16 -5.51 4.84
N THR A 62 -12.23 -4.85 5.26
CA THR A 62 -12.99 -3.95 4.38
C THR A 62 -12.14 -2.74 3.98
N ALA A 63 -11.45 -2.12 4.94
CA ALA A 63 -10.57 -1.00 4.67
C ALA A 63 -9.42 -1.40 3.74
N GLU A 64 -8.76 -2.54 3.97
CA GLU A 64 -7.67 -3.05 3.12
C GLU A 64 -8.14 -3.25 1.66
N PHE A 65 -9.36 -3.74 1.46
CA PHE A 65 -9.94 -3.86 0.12
C PHE A 65 -10.08 -2.50 -0.59
N PHE A 66 -10.55 -1.47 0.13
CA PHE A 66 -10.64 -0.12 -0.43
C PHE A 66 -9.26 0.51 -0.64
N ILE A 67 -8.31 0.28 0.27
CA ILE A 67 -6.93 0.76 0.16
C ILE A 67 -6.29 0.19 -1.10
N TRP A 68 -6.39 -1.12 -1.31
CA TRP A 68 -5.91 -1.77 -2.54
C TRP A 68 -6.48 -1.12 -3.81
N LEU A 69 -7.79 -0.84 -3.84
CA LEU A 69 -8.41 -0.18 -4.98
C LEU A 69 -7.89 1.25 -5.19
N ILE A 70 -7.82 2.04 -4.11
CA ILE A 70 -7.35 3.43 -4.15
C ILE A 70 -5.89 3.49 -4.61
N GLU A 71 -5.04 2.63 -4.06
CA GLU A 71 -3.64 2.52 -4.45
C GLU A 71 -3.46 2.12 -5.91
N GLY A 72 -4.17 1.09 -6.38
CA GLY A 72 -4.13 0.67 -7.78
C GLY A 72 -4.53 1.79 -8.73
N VAL A 73 -5.60 2.52 -8.40
CA VAL A 73 -6.03 3.70 -9.18
C VAL A 73 -4.99 4.82 -9.12
N PHE A 74 -4.46 5.12 -7.94
CA PHE A 74 -3.48 6.19 -7.76
C PHE A 74 -2.18 5.89 -8.53
N LEU A 75 -1.65 4.67 -8.42
CA LEU A 75 -0.49 4.22 -9.17
C LEU A 75 -0.71 4.30 -10.68
N TYR A 76 -1.90 3.96 -11.17
CA TYR A 76 -2.22 4.07 -12.60
C TYR A 76 -2.29 5.53 -13.07
N LEU A 77 -2.91 6.42 -12.29
CA LEU A 77 -3.09 7.82 -12.65
C LEU A 77 -1.82 8.66 -12.46
N PHE A 78 -0.89 8.23 -11.59
CA PHE A 78 0.31 8.99 -11.29
C PHE A 78 1.27 9.03 -12.50
N PRO A 79 1.49 10.20 -13.13
CA PRO A 79 2.19 10.25 -14.42
C PRO A 79 3.62 9.69 -14.40
N ALA A 80 4.30 9.81 -13.26
CA ALA A 80 5.68 9.33 -13.12
C ALA A 80 5.79 7.80 -12.97
N SER A 81 4.69 7.08 -12.71
CA SER A 81 4.72 5.63 -12.49
C SER A 81 4.84 4.83 -13.80
N GLN A 82 4.24 5.34 -14.89
CA GLN A 82 4.19 4.69 -16.22
C GLN A 82 3.72 3.21 -16.16
N ILE A 83 2.79 2.90 -15.24
CA ILE A 83 2.25 1.56 -15.03
C ILE A 83 0.91 1.40 -15.77
N LYS A 84 0.66 0.24 -16.39
CA LYS A 84 -0.66 -0.08 -16.97
C LYS A 84 -1.68 -0.38 -15.87
N TRP A 85 -2.98 -0.24 -16.15
CA TRP A 85 -4.01 -0.48 -15.13
C TRP A 85 -3.88 -1.86 -14.46
N THR A 86 -3.73 -2.95 -15.23
CA THR A 86 -3.56 -4.30 -14.68
C THR A 86 -2.31 -4.44 -13.82
N GLU A 87 -1.20 -3.87 -14.27
CA GLU A 87 0.07 -3.85 -13.54
C GLU A 87 -0.06 -3.06 -12.22
N ALA A 88 -0.83 -1.99 -12.19
CA ALA A 88 -1.01 -1.15 -11.01
C ALA A 88 -1.81 -1.86 -9.91
N PHE A 89 -2.91 -2.52 -10.27
CA PHE A 89 -3.70 -3.31 -9.30
C PHE A 89 -2.95 -4.55 -8.82
N LEU A 90 -2.19 -5.22 -9.67
CA LEU A 90 -1.35 -6.36 -9.26
C LEU A 90 -0.21 -5.93 -8.34
N LEU A 91 0.44 -4.80 -8.67
CA LEU A 91 1.51 -4.25 -7.83
C LEU A 91 0.95 -3.83 -6.47
N SER A 92 -0.15 -3.07 -6.43
CA SER A 92 -0.81 -2.70 -5.18
C SER A 92 -1.25 -3.92 -4.37
N LEU A 93 -1.82 -4.95 -5.01
CA LEU A 93 -2.19 -6.18 -4.31
C LEU A 93 -0.96 -6.83 -3.65
N GLY A 94 0.15 -6.92 -4.37
CA GLY A 94 1.40 -7.49 -3.86
C GLY A 94 1.98 -6.68 -2.69
N MET A 95 1.95 -5.35 -2.79
CA MET A 95 2.37 -4.44 -1.71
C MET A 95 1.49 -4.62 -0.47
N ASN A 96 0.17 -4.52 -0.64
CA ASN A 96 -0.80 -4.65 0.44
C ASN A 96 -0.70 -6.02 1.15
N LEU A 97 -0.63 -7.12 0.40
CA LEU A 97 -0.46 -8.45 0.99
C LEU A 97 0.86 -8.61 1.75
N SER A 98 1.94 -8.02 1.23
CA SER A 98 3.25 -8.06 1.90
C SER A 98 3.23 -7.28 3.21
N SER A 99 2.68 -6.06 3.17
CA SER A 99 2.55 -5.18 4.34
C SER A 99 1.58 -5.72 5.37
N PHE A 100 0.41 -6.21 4.95
CA PHE A 100 -0.59 -6.83 5.82
C PHE A 100 -0.05 -8.12 6.46
N GLY A 101 0.56 -8.99 5.65
CA GLY A 101 1.12 -10.26 6.12
C GLY A 101 2.20 -10.04 7.17
N ILE A 102 3.14 -9.12 6.94
CA ILE A 102 4.18 -8.79 7.92
C ILE A 102 3.59 -8.03 9.12
N GLY A 103 2.65 -7.12 8.87
CA GLY A 103 1.92 -6.38 9.90
C GLY A 103 1.24 -7.28 10.93
N TRP A 104 0.74 -8.44 10.50
CA TRP A 104 0.11 -9.43 11.37
C TRP A 104 1.06 -10.04 12.42
N PHE A 105 2.35 -10.15 12.09
CA PHE A 105 3.37 -10.73 12.97
C PHE A 105 4.14 -9.68 13.78
N LEU A 106 3.93 -8.38 13.51
CA LEU A 106 4.57 -7.32 14.27
C LEU A 106 3.84 -7.12 15.61
N PRO A 107 4.56 -7.09 16.74
CA PRO A 107 3.96 -6.73 18.02
C PRO A 107 3.47 -5.28 17.97
N ILE A 108 2.20 -5.08 18.32
CA ILE A 108 1.52 -3.77 18.40
C ILE A 108 2.08 -2.95 19.56
#